data_AF-A0A2V5ZKU2-F1
#
_entry.id   AF-A0A2V5ZKU2-F1
#
_cell.length_a   1.000
_cell.length_b   1.000
_cell.length_c   1.000
_cell.angle_alpha   90.00
_cell.angle_beta   90.00
_cell.angle_gamma   90.00
#
_symmetry.space_group_name_H-M   'P 1'
#
loop_
_entity.id
_entity.type
_entity.pdbx_description
1 polymer ?
#
loop_
_entity_poly.entity_id
_entity_poly.type
_entity_poly.pdbx_seq_one_letter_code
_entity_poly.pdbx_strand_id
1 'polypeptide(L)'
;MNHKRGFLAFLVAFVFIFFFGFVWHGLLMKPMYNATGSLWRTEPVFPVLILGHAVLAFAFTGLYVSKVGINSARVGFGYGIVLGILACGINIIRFAVEPLTPTILFMWFAADLICFAIMGALVGAIYKPNPSLGGIVSSRA
;
A
#
# COMPACT_ATOMS: atom_id res chain seq x y z
N MET A 1 18.92 -12.47 -2.82
CA MET A 1 18.00 -11.38 -2.40
C MET A 1 18.42 -10.86 -1.04
N ASN A 2 18.17 -9.59 -0.70
CA ASN A 2 18.47 -9.06 0.64
C ASN A 2 17.25 -9.26 1.57
N HIS A 3 17.20 -10.38 2.29
CA HIS A 3 16.06 -10.72 3.15
C HIS A 3 15.89 -9.74 4.33
N LYS A 4 16.98 -9.20 4.88
CA LYS A 4 16.92 -8.21 5.97
C LYS A 4 16.27 -6.91 5.52
N ARG A 5 16.68 -6.36 4.37
CA ARG A 5 16.08 -5.14 3.80
C ARG A 5 14.67 -5.38 3.30
N GLY A 6 14.37 -6.58 2.77
CA GLY A 6 13.02 -6.96 2.37
C GLY A 6 12.05 -6.99 3.56
N PHE A 7 12.46 -7.62 4.66
CA PHE A 7 11.65 -7.66 5.88
C PHE A 7 11.47 -6.26 6.49
N LEU A 8 12.51 -5.42 6.50
CA LEU A 8 12.40 -4.03 6.94
C LEU A 8 11.42 -3.22 6.06
N ALA A 9 11.49 -3.37 4.74
CA ALA A 9 10.57 -2.70 3.82
C ALA A 9 9.11 -3.12 4.08
N PHE A 10 8.88 -4.41 4.33
CA PHE A 10 7.58 -4.95 4.73
C PHE A 10 7.08 -4.31 6.03
N LEU A 11 7.91 -4.27 7.08
CA LEU A 11 7.52 -3.71 8.38
C LEU A 11 7.16 -2.23 8.26
N VAL A 12 7.95 -1.46 7.50
CA VAL A 12 7.66 -0.03 7.26
C VAL A 12 6.37 0.14 6.47
N ALA A 13 6.16 -0.66 5.41
CA ALA A 13 4.93 -0.63 4.63
C ALA A 13 3.71 -0.94 5.51
N PHE A 14 3.81 -1.96 6.37
CA PHE A 14 2.75 -2.37 7.29
C PHE A 14 2.39 -1.26 8.30
N VAL A 15 3.39 -0.69 8.97
CA VAL A 15 3.16 0.40 9.92
C VAL A 15 2.58 1.63 9.22
N PHE A 16 3.11 1.97 8.03
CA PHE A 16 2.63 3.10 7.24
C PHE A 16 1.17 2.94 6.84
N ILE A 17 0.79 1.80 6.23
CA ILE A 17 -0.58 1.60 5.75
C ILE A 17 -1.59 1.59 6.91
N PHE A 18 -1.21 1.03 8.06
CA PHE A 18 -2.07 1.04 9.24
C PHE A 18 -2.27 2.45 9.80
N PHE A 19 -1.17 3.21 9.93
CA PHE A 19 -1.22 4.61 10.36
C PHE A 19 -2.03 5.47 9.39
N PHE A 20 -1.78 5.34 8.09
CA PHE A 20 -2.51 6.04 7.04
C PHE A 20 -4.00 5.69 7.11
N GLY A 21 -4.35 4.41 7.23
CA GLY A 21 -5.72 3.95 7.36
C GLY A 21 -6.42 4.54 8.58
N PHE A 22 -5.75 4.62 9.73
CA PHE A 22 -6.29 5.29 10.91
C PHE A 22 -6.57 6.78 10.67
N VAL A 23 -5.61 7.52 10.11
CA VAL A 23 -5.78 8.96 9.83
C VAL A 23 -6.89 9.18 8.81
N TRP A 24 -6.87 8.43 7.71
CA TRP A 24 -7.80 8.63 6.61
C TRP A 24 -9.22 8.17 6.98
N HIS A 25 -9.37 6.94 7.43
CA HIS A 25 -10.69 6.35 7.70
C HIS A 25 -11.22 6.67 9.09
N GLY A 26 -10.35 6.69 10.11
CA GLY A 26 -10.72 6.95 11.50
C GLY A 26 -10.95 8.42 11.81
N LEU A 27 -10.30 9.35 11.09
CA LEU A 27 -10.43 10.79 11.33
C LEU A 27 -11.14 11.49 10.17
N LEU A 28 -10.55 11.49 8.97
CA LEU A 28 -11.04 12.29 7.84
C LEU A 28 -12.39 11.80 7.31
N MET A 29 -12.55 10.48 7.15
CA MET A 29 -13.77 9.90 6.60
C MET A 29 -14.86 9.60 7.62
N LYS A 30 -14.58 9.79 8.91
CA LYS A 30 -15.52 9.47 10.00
C LYS A 30 -16.93 10.08 9.80
N PRO A 31 -17.10 11.36 9.40
CA PRO A 31 -18.42 11.92 9.18
C PRO A 31 -19.20 11.20 8.06
N MET A 32 -18.51 10.81 6.99
CA MET A 32 -19.11 10.11 5.84
C MET A 32 -19.52 8.68 6.21
N TYR A 33 -18.72 7.99 7.03
CA TYR A 33 -19.07 6.67 7.54
C TYR A 33 -20.22 6.70 8.54
N ASN A 34 -20.30 7.72 9.38
CA ASN A 34 -21.45 7.90 10.27
C ASN A 34 -22.75 8.10 9.48
N ALA A 35 -22.71 8.88 8.39
CA ALA A 35 -23.86 9.08 7.49
C ALA A 35 -24.29 7.80 6.76
N THR A 36 -23.41 6.79 6.70
CA THR A 36 -23.65 5.50 6.05
C THR A 36 -23.57 4.34 7.04
N GLY A 37 -23.86 4.60 8.33
CA GLY A 37 -23.61 3.66 9.43
C GLY A 37 -24.23 2.28 9.26
N SER A 38 -25.37 2.17 8.57
CA SER A 38 -26.06 0.90 8.29
C SER A 38 -25.29 -0.06 7.37
N LEU A 39 -24.31 0.44 6.60
CA LEU A 39 -23.45 -0.38 5.74
C LEU A 39 -22.31 -1.05 6.51
N TRP A 40 -21.88 -0.46 7.63
CA TRP A 40 -20.65 -0.83 8.30
C TRP A 40 -20.93 -1.72 9.52
N ARG A 41 -19.95 -2.55 9.89
CA ARG A 41 -20.02 -3.24 11.17
C ARG A 41 -19.98 -2.21 12.30
N THR A 42 -20.79 -2.42 13.34
CA THR A 42 -20.78 -1.58 14.55
C THR A 42 -19.40 -1.56 15.20
N GLU A 43 -18.79 -2.74 15.32
CA GLU A 43 -17.44 -2.90 15.86
C GLU A 43 -16.54 -3.62 14.85
N PRO A 44 -15.32 -3.11 14.59
CA PRO A 44 -14.38 -3.78 13.72
C PRO A 44 -13.84 -5.05 14.38
N VAL A 45 -13.70 -6.12 13.59
CA VAL A 45 -12.96 -7.31 14.02
C VAL A 45 -11.46 -7.00 13.90
N PHE A 46 -10.92 -6.33 14.91
CA PHE A 46 -9.57 -5.73 14.87
C PHE A 46 -8.44 -6.71 14.50
N PRO A 47 -8.42 -7.97 14.96
CA PRO A 47 -7.41 -8.94 14.51
C PRO A 47 -7.46 -9.22 13.01
N VAL A 48 -8.66 -9.27 12.42
CA VAL A 48 -8.84 -9.45 10.96
C VAL A 48 -8.40 -8.20 10.20
N LEU A 49 -8.64 -7.01 10.76
CA LEU A 49 -8.15 -5.76 10.20
C LEU A 49 -6.62 -5.72 10.14
N ILE A 50 -5.95 -6.09 11.24
CA ILE A 50 -4.47 -6.21 11.30
C ILE A 50 -3.97 -7.22 10.26
N LEU A 51 -4.59 -8.40 10.22
CA LEU A 51 -4.22 -9.45 9.26
C LEU A 51 -4.34 -8.97 7.81
N GLY A 52 -5.43 -8.27 7.48
CA GLY A 52 -5.64 -7.69 6.14
C GLY A 52 -4.53 -6.72 5.74
N HIS A 53 -4.16 -5.80 6.63
CA HIS A 53 -3.05 -4.87 6.38
C HIS A 53 -1.70 -5.59 6.25
N ALA A 54 -1.46 -6.64 7.05
CA ALA A 54 -0.24 -7.45 6.97
C ALA A 54 -0.15 -8.19 5.63
N VAL A 55 -1.23 -8.82 5.17
CA VAL A 55 -1.31 -9.50 3.87
C VAL A 55 -1.07 -8.52 2.72
N LEU A 56 -1.72 -7.35 2.76
CA LEU A 56 -1.56 -6.33 1.73
C LEU A 56 -0.13 -5.79 1.67
N ALA A 57 0.46 -5.43 2.81
CA ALA A 57 1.84 -4.95 2.89
C ALA A 57 2.84 -6.01 2.44
N PHE A 58 2.61 -7.28 2.79
CA PHE A 58 3.44 -8.40 2.38
C PHE A 58 3.38 -8.62 0.86
N ALA A 59 2.17 -8.68 0.28
CA ALA A 59 1.98 -8.85 -1.15
C ALA A 59 2.61 -7.70 -1.94
N PHE A 60 2.37 -6.45 -1.52
CA PHE A 60 2.95 -5.25 -2.12
C PHE A 60 4.48 -5.29 -2.10
N THR A 61 5.06 -5.58 -0.93
CA THR A 61 6.52 -5.66 -0.77
C THR A 61 7.11 -6.81 -1.59
N GLY A 62 6.45 -7.98 -1.62
CA GLY A 62 6.86 -9.14 -2.39
C GLY A 62 6.88 -8.88 -3.90
N LEU A 63 5.85 -8.20 -4.43
CA LEU A 63 5.81 -7.76 -5.82
C LEU A 63 7.03 -6.88 -6.16
N TYR A 64 7.36 -5.92 -5.30
CA TYR A 64 8.53 -5.07 -5.50
C TYR A 64 9.85 -5.85 -5.43
N VAL A 65 10.02 -6.65 -4.38
CA VAL A 65 11.24 -7.43 -4.11
C VAL A 65 11.51 -8.50 -5.17
N SER A 66 10.47 -9.02 -5.83
CA SER A 66 10.60 -10.00 -6.92
C SER A 66 11.19 -9.43 -8.22
N LYS A 67 11.21 -8.10 -8.39
CA LYS A 67 11.80 -7.45 -9.56
C LYS A 67 13.31 -7.29 -9.38
N VAL A 68 14.05 -8.33 -9.74
CA VAL A 68 15.52 -8.33 -9.75
C VAL A 68 16.01 -7.24 -10.71
N GLY A 69 16.70 -6.21 -10.19
CA GLY A 69 17.48 -5.26 -10.99
C GLY A 69 17.02 -3.79 -11.00
N ILE A 70 15.78 -3.46 -10.65
CA ILE A 70 15.28 -2.07 -10.71
C ILE A 70 14.74 -1.63 -9.34
N ASN A 71 15.61 -1.07 -8.49
CA ASN A 71 15.30 -0.78 -7.07
C ASN A 71 15.56 0.68 -6.71
N SER A 72 14.55 1.53 -6.89
CA SER A 72 14.55 2.94 -6.49
C SER A 72 13.19 3.40 -5.96
N ALA A 73 13.20 4.47 -5.17
CA ALA A 73 11.99 5.12 -4.67
C ALA A 73 11.06 5.55 -5.81
N ARG A 74 11.61 6.05 -6.93
CA ARG A 74 10.83 6.42 -8.13
C ARG A 74 10.08 5.24 -8.73
N VAL A 75 10.75 4.08 -8.83
CA VAL A 75 10.14 2.86 -9.38
C VAL A 75 9.10 2.31 -8.40
N GLY A 76 9.39 2.39 -7.09
CA GLY A 76 8.44 2.03 -6.05
C GLY A 76 7.18 2.89 -6.09
N PHE A 77 7.33 4.21 -6.24
CA PHE A 77 6.23 5.14 -6.41
C PHE A 77 5.37 4.79 -7.63
N GLY A 78 5.98 4.51 -8.79
CA GLY A 78 5.27 4.11 -10.00
C GLY A 78 4.43 2.84 -9.81
N TYR A 79 5.00 1.79 -9.18
CA TYR A 79 4.25 0.59 -8.82
C TYR A 79 3.13 0.87 -7.83
N GLY A 80 3.38 1.77 -6.87
CA GLY A 80 2.38 2.29 -5.95
C GLY A 80 1.17 2.86 -6.69
N ILE A 81 1.39 3.76 -7.65
CA ILE A 81 0.32 4.35 -8.46
C ILE A 81 -0.47 3.29 -9.23
N VAL A 82 0.20 2.30 -9.83
CA VAL A 82 -0.49 1.21 -10.56
C VAL A 82 -1.43 0.43 -9.63
N LEU A 83 -0.99 0.12 -8.41
CA LEU A 83 -1.85 -0.56 -7.44
C LEU A 83 -2.93 0.35 -6.84
N GLY A 84 -2.67 1.65 -6.72
CA GLY A 84 -3.70 2.63 -6.38
C GLY A 84 -4.82 2.68 -7.43
N ILE A 85 -4.47 2.61 -8.73
CA ILE A 85 -5.45 2.52 -9.82
C ILE A 85 -6.24 1.21 -9.76
N LEU A 86 -5.57 0.08 -9.48
CA LEU A 86 -6.24 -1.20 -9.27
C LEU A 86 -7.29 -1.10 -8.13
N ALA A 87 -6.91 -0.48 -7.01
CA ALA A 87 -7.81 -0.26 -5.88
C ALA A 87 -8.98 0.68 -6.23
N CYS A 88 -8.74 1.73 -7.02
CA CYS A 88 -9.82 2.57 -7.57
C CYS A 88 -10.82 1.73 -8.38
N GLY A 89 -10.35 0.80 -9.22
CA GLY A 89 -11.22 -0.12 -9.96
C GLY A 89 -12.10 -0.98 -9.05
N ILE A 90 -11.53 -1.53 -7.97
CA ILE A 90 -12.29 -2.27 -6.96
C ILE A 90 -13.36 -1.37 -6.30
N ASN A 91 -13.01 -0.13 -6.00
CA ASN A 91 -13.94 0.83 -5.39
C ASN A 91 -15.08 1.25 -6.33
N ILE A 92 -14.84 1.32 -7.64
CA ILE A 92 -15.91 1.50 -8.64
C ILE A 92 -16.88 0.32 -8.63
N ILE A 93 -16.36 -0.92 -8.57
CA ILE A 93 -17.19 -2.12 -8.49
C ILE A 93 -18.04 -2.09 -7.22
N ARG A 94 -17.45 -1.73 -6.07
CA ARG A 94 -18.18 -1.58 -4.80
C ARG A 94 -19.26 -0.52 -4.89
N PHE A 95 -18.96 0.65 -5.45
CA PHE A 95 -19.96 1.70 -5.67
C PHE A 95 -21.14 1.26 -6.55
N ALA A 96 -20.92 0.33 -7.49
CA ALA A 96 -21.98 -0.20 -8.32
C ALA A 96 -22.92 -1.19 -7.58
N VAL A 97 -22.46 -1.83 -6.50
CA VAL A 97 -23.22 -2.88 -5.79
C VAL A 97 -23.59 -2.52 -4.34
N GLU A 98 -22.93 -1.53 -3.76
CA GLU A 98 -23.19 -1.01 -2.41
C GLU A 98 -23.79 0.41 -2.53
N PRO A 99 -24.74 0.81 -1.65
CA PRO A 99 -25.31 2.16 -1.62
C PRO A 99 -24.33 3.21 -1.05
N LEU A 100 -23.15 3.33 -1.67
CA LEU A 100 -22.12 4.29 -1.31
C LEU A 100 -22.43 5.67 -1.90
N THR A 101 -21.99 6.72 -1.21
CA THR A 101 -22.11 8.09 -1.74
C THR A 101 -20.95 8.40 -2.69
N PRO A 102 -21.14 9.27 -3.71
CA PRO A 102 -20.05 9.71 -4.57
C PRO A 102 -18.87 10.30 -3.79
N THR A 103 -19.16 10.99 -2.67
CA THR A 103 -18.13 11.56 -1.79
C THR A 103 -17.22 10.47 -1.19
N ILE A 104 -17.77 9.35 -0.72
CA ILE A 104 -16.97 8.22 -0.21
C ILE A 104 -16.08 7.66 -1.32
N LEU A 105 -16.64 7.50 -2.53
CA LEU A 105 -15.88 6.98 -3.68
C LEU A 105 -14.67 7.86 -4.02
N PHE A 106 -14.85 9.18 -4.15
CA PHE A 106 -13.75 10.08 -4.47
C PHE A 106 -12.71 10.16 -3.34
N MET A 107 -13.15 10.10 -2.09
CA MET A 107 -12.24 10.05 -0.94
C MET A 107 -11.43 8.76 -0.91
N TRP A 108 -12.00 7.62 -1.32
CA TRP A 108 -11.26 6.37 -1.47
C TRP A 108 -10.26 6.42 -2.63
N PHE A 109 -10.61 7.01 -3.77
CA PHE A 109 -9.64 7.19 -4.87
C PHE A 109 -8.43 8.01 -4.43
N ALA A 110 -8.66 9.12 -3.73
CA ALA A 110 -7.58 9.93 -3.18
C ALA A 110 -6.75 9.12 -2.17
N ALA A 111 -7.41 8.36 -1.29
CA ALA A 111 -6.75 7.49 -0.32
C ALA A 111 -5.82 6.47 -1.00
N ASP A 112 -6.36 5.73 -1.97
CA ASP A 112 -5.66 4.66 -2.67
C ASP A 112 -4.43 5.22 -3.39
N LEU A 113 -4.60 6.27 -4.19
CA LEU A 113 -3.51 6.85 -4.96
C LEU A 113 -2.41 7.40 -4.04
N ILE A 114 -2.77 8.15 -2.99
CA ILE A 114 -1.80 8.73 -2.06
C ILE A 114 -1.10 7.63 -1.26
N CYS A 115 -1.86 6.71 -0.67
CA CYS A 115 -1.34 5.65 0.19
C CYS A 115 -0.40 4.73 -0.58
N PHE A 116 -0.85 4.16 -1.70
CA PHE A 116 -0.04 3.21 -2.45
C PHE A 116 1.19 3.88 -3.07
N ALA A 117 1.10 5.14 -3.51
CA ALA A 117 2.25 5.87 -4.04
C ALA A 117 3.34 6.11 -2.98
N ILE A 118 2.95 6.58 -1.78
CA ILE A 118 3.89 6.80 -0.67
C ILE A 118 4.46 5.47 -0.17
N MET A 119 3.60 4.46 0.03
CA MET A 119 4.05 3.12 0.44
C MET A 119 5.03 2.53 -0.58
N GLY A 120 4.75 2.70 -1.86
CA GLY A 120 5.65 2.35 -2.95
C GLY A 120 7.00 3.04 -2.86
N ALA A 121 7.01 4.35 -2.68
CA ALA A 121 8.24 5.12 -2.51
C ALA A 121 9.07 4.65 -1.31
N LEU A 122 8.41 4.38 -0.17
CA LEU A 122 9.06 3.87 1.05
C LEU A 122 9.71 2.51 0.81
N VAL A 123 8.97 1.55 0.25
CA VAL A 123 9.48 0.21 -0.06
C VAL A 123 10.66 0.29 -1.02
N GLY A 124 10.54 1.11 -2.08
CA GLY A 124 11.62 1.26 -3.07
C GLY A 124 12.83 2.05 -2.60
N ALA A 125 12.68 2.88 -1.57
CA ALA A 125 13.80 3.53 -0.89
C ALA A 125 14.58 2.54 -0.01
N ILE A 126 13.84 1.70 0.74
CA ILE A 126 14.41 0.78 1.75
C ILE A 126 15.03 -0.45 1.08
N TYR A 127 14.31 -1.08 0.16
CA TYR A 127 14.79 -2.31 -0.45
C TYR A 127 15.91 -2.01 -1.45
N LYS A 128 17.09 -2.56 -1.18
CA LYS A 128 18.19 -2.66 -2.15
C LYS A 128 18.66 -4.12 -2.21
N PRO A 129 18.78 -4.70 -3.41
CA PRO A 129 19.31 -6.05 -3.56
C PRO A 129 20.78 -6.07 -3.13
N ASN A 130 21.26 -7.26 -2.74
CA ASN A 130 22.69 -7.44 -2.52
C ASN A 130 23.43 -7.17 -3.84
N PRO A 131 24.63 -6.55 -3.81
CA PRO A 131 25.48 -6.48 -4.99
C PRO A 131 25.63 -7.89 -5.57
N SER A 132 25.34 -8.09 -6.85
CA SER A 132 25.74 -9.31 -7.55
C SER A 132 27.26 -9.34 -7.62
N LEU A 133 27.89 -10.51 -7.46
CA LEU A 133 29.35 -10.67 -7.57
C LEU A 133 29.93 -10.10 -8.89
N GLY A 134 29.11 -9.93 -9.94
CA GLY A 134 29.51 -9.31 -11.21
C GLY A 134 29.75 -7.79 -11.17
N GLY A 135 29.28 -7.08 -10.14
CA GLY A 135 29.50 -5.64 -9.99
C GLY A 135 30.90 -5.26 -9.49
N ILE A 136 31.63 -6.21 -8.90
CA ILE A 136 32.98 -5.98 -8.35
C ILE A 136 34.05 -5.98 -9.47
N VAL A 137 33.77 -6.63 -10.61
CA VAL A 137 34.74 -6.75 -11.71
C VAL A 137 34.74 -5.50 -12.63
N SER A 138 33.63 -4.78 -12.74
CA SER A 138 33.49 -3.62 -13.63
C SER A 138 34.11 -2.32 -13.11
N SER A 139 34.58 -2.26 -11.85
CA SER A 139 35.17 -1.04 -11.27
C SER A 139 36.69 -1.04 -11.28
N ARG A 140 37.34 -1.96 -12.01
CA ARG A 140 38.80 -2.08 -12.14
C ARG A 140 39.28 -2.09 -13.60
N ALA A 141 38.59 -1.37 -14.49
CA ALA A 141 39.03 -1.14 -15.86
C ALA A 141 39.15 0.37 -16.11
#